data_AF-D9WMU4-F1
#
_entry.id   AF-D9WMU4-F1
#
_cell.length_a   1.000
_cell.length_b   1.000
_cell.length_c   1.000
_cell.angle_alpha   90.00
_cell.angle_beta   90.00
_cell.angle_gamma   90.00
#
_symmetry.space_group_name_H-M   'P 1'
#
loop_
_entity.id
_entity.type
_entity.pdbx_description
1 polymer ?
#
loop_
_entity_poly.entity_id
_entity_poly.type
_entity_poly.pdbx_seq_one_letter_code
_entity_poly.pdbx_strand_id
1 'polypeptide(L)'
;MYHKSFTPKQSTGDPKVEVAKTPATGDKVMVPADKITVDGQTLDKVMVSNSTGVKQGQLDMKVEASKIKDAWYMSNLDFNIG
;
A
#
# COMPACT_ATOMS: atom_id res chain seq x y z
N MET A 1 -1.29 13.68 -8.99
CA MET A 1 -2.35 12.86 -9.62
C MET A 1 -2.31 11.49 -8.98
N TYR A 2 -3.42 10.97 -8.46
CA TYR A 2 -3.52 9.63 -7.88
C TYR A 2 -4.17 8.66 -8.87
N HIS A 3 -3.89 7.38 -8.74
CA HIS A 3 -4.37 6.34 -9.65
C HIS A 3 -5.66 5.70 -9.13
N LYS A 4 -6.65 5.50 -10.01
CA LYS A 4 -7.96 4.92 -9.63
C LYS A 4 -7.84 3.56 -8.97
N SER A 5 -6.91 2.71 -9.42
CA SER A 5 -6.68 1.38 -8.84
C SER A 5 -6.30 1.41 -7.35
N PHE A 6 -5.74 2.52 -6.87
CA PHE A 6 -5.31 2.70 -5.48
C PHE A 6 -6.19 3.70 -4.71
N THR A 7 -7.36 4.04 -5.27
CA THR A 7 -8.30 4.97 -4.65
C THR A 7 -9.62 4.23 -4.37
N PRO A 8 -10.13 4.24 -3.13
CA PRO A 8 -11.44 3.68 -2.84
C PRO A 8 -12.54 4.34 -3.67
N LYS A 9 -13.54 3.57 -4.12
CA LYS A 9 -14.62 4.09 -4.97
C LYS A 9 -15.47 5.19 -4.31
N GLN A 10 -15.51 5.20 -2.98
CA GLN A 10 -16.30 6.15 -2.18
C GLN A 10 -15.51 7.42 -1.81
N SER A 11 -14.25 7.53 -2.22
CA SER A 11 -13.40 8.68 -1.90
C SER A 11 -13.96 9.94 -2.54
N THR A 12 -14.13 11.01 -1.77
CA THR A 12 -14.57 12.32 -2.24
C THR A 12 -13.43 13.31 -2.15
N GLY A 13 -12.70 13.51 -3.26
CA GLY A 13 -11.55 14.42 -3.32
C GLY A 13 -10.21 13.69 -3.33
N ASP A 14 -9.18 14.33 -2.78
CA ASP A 14 -7.83 13.79 -2.75
C ASP A 14 -7.72 12.68 -1.68
N PRO A 15 -7.34 11.45 -2.06
CA PRO A 15 -7.29 10.35 -1.12
C PRO A 15 -6.18 10.53 -0.10
N LYS A 16 -6.50 10.28 1.16
CA LYS A 16 -5.55 10.34 2.27
C LYS A 16 -4.93 8.96 2.50
N VAL A 17 -3.61 8.91 2.51
CA VAL A 17 -2.86 7.67 2.81
C VAL A 17 -2.34 7.73 4.24
N GLU A 18 -2.57 6.67 5.00
CA GLU A 18 -2.02 6.46 6.33
C GLU A 18 -1.29 5.12 6.37
N VAL A 19 -0.17 5.08 7.07
CA VAL A 19 0.65 3.87 7.23
C VAL A 19 0.81 3.60 8.71
N ALA A 20 0.43 2.40 9.14
CA ALA A 20 0.61 1.99 10.52
C ALA A 20 2.11 1.93 10.87
N LYS A 21 2.44 2.25 12.12
CA LYS A 21 3.82 2.14 12.60
C LYS A 21 4.32 0.70 12.39
N THR A 22 5.41 0.58 11.66
CA THR A 22 6.03 -0.69 11.31
C THR A 22 7.49 -0.65 11.76
N PRO A 23 8.01 -1.68 12.45
CA PRO A 23 9.40 -1.69 12.89
C PRO A 23 10.35 -1.67 11.68
N ALA A 24 11.38 -0.84 11.76
CA ALA A 24 12.47 -0.84 10.80
C ALA A 24 13.56 -1.83 11.21
N THR A 25 14.18 -2.46 10.22
CA THR A 25 15.38 -3.30 10.37
C THR A 25 16.54 -2.54 9.76
N GLY A 26 17.27 -1.79 10.60
CA GLY A 26 18.31 -0.86 10.14
C GLY A 26 17.72 0.25 9.27
N ASP A 27 18.28 0.42 8.07
CA ASP A 27 17.86 1.43 7.10
C ASP A 27 16.76 0.93 6.16
N LYS A 28 16.05 -0.14 6.51
CA LYS A 28 14.96 -0.71 5.72
C LYS A 28 13.70 -0.93 6.54
N VAL A 29 12.55 -0.72 5.94
CA VAL A 29 11.25 -1.09 6.50
C VAL A 29 10.42 -1.78 5.41
N MET A 30 9.72 -2.83 5.80
CA MET A 30 8.81 -3.56 4.94
C MET A 30 7.40 -3.41 5.48
N VAL A 31 6.53 -2.78 4.71
CA VAL A 31 5.17 -2.45 5.10
C VAL A 31 4.22 -3.32 4.27
N PRO A 32 3.51 -4.27 4.90
CA PRO A 32 2.50 -5.06 4.21
C PRO A 32 1.28 -4.19 3.87
N ALA A 33 0.56 -4.54 2.80
CA ALA A 33 -0.58 -3.75 2.31
C ALA A 33 -1.73 -3.58 3.31
N ASP A 34 -1.90 -4.53 4.24
CA ASP A 34 -2.91 -4.46 5.31
C ASP A 34 -2.58 -3.40 6.38
N LYS A 35 -1.34 -2.89 6.39
CA LYS A 35 -0.87 -1.77 7.24
C LYS A 35 -0.95 -0.41 6.54
N ILE A 36 -1.37 -0.38 5.29
CA ILE A 36 -1.54 0.85 4.52
C ILE A 36 -3.04 1.05 4.31
N THR A 37 -3.55 2.22 4.69
CA THR A 37 -4.95 2.58 4.45
C THR A 37 -5.06 3.80 3.55
N VAL A 38 -6.01 3.75 2.62
CA VAL A 38 -6.42 4.87 1.76
C VAL A 38 -7.87 5.20 2.11
N ASP A 39 -8.11 6.41 2.61
CA ASP A 39 -9.40 6.87 3.16
C ASP A 39 -10.04 5.84 4.12
N GLY A 40 -9.21 5.27 4.99
CA GLY A 40 -9.62 4.30 6.01
C GLY A 40 -9.83 2.86 5.51
N GLN A 41 -9.71 2.59 4.20
CA GLN A 41 -9.74 1.23 3.65
C GLN A 41 -8.33 0.71 3.42
N THR A 42 -8.07 -0.54 3.82
CA THR A 42 -6.75 -1.16 3.60
C THR A 42 -6.45 -1.27 2.11
N LEU A 43 -5.19 -1.05 1.74
CA LEU A 43 -4.79 -0.91 0.34
C LEU A 43 -5.07 -2.19 -0.48
N ASP A 44 -4.92 -3.36 0.13
CA ASP A 44 -5.30 -4.66 -0.47
C ASP A 44 -6.78 -4.70 -0.87
N LYS A 45 -7.68 -4.24 -0.01
CA LYS A 45 -9.12 -4.16 -0.29
C LYS A 45 -9.43 -3.16 -1.40
N VAL A 46 -8.74 -2.03 -1.40
CA VAL A 46 -8.90 -1.02 -2.46
C VAL A 46 -8.53 -1.61 -3.81
N MET A 47 -7.40 -2.31 -3.91
CA MET A 47 -6.98 -2.97 -5.15
C MET A 47 -7.99 -4.02 -5.59
N VAL A 48 -8.39 -4.95 -4.71
CA VAL A 48 -9.40 -5.96 -5.02
C VAL A 48 -10.71 -5.33 -5.51
N SER A 49 -11.17 -4.25 -4.86
CA SER A 49 -12.42 -3.59 -5.25
C SER A 49 -12.38 -2.97 -6.65
N ASN A 50 -11.19 -2.64 -7.13
CA ASN A 50 -10.94 -2.00 -8.43
C ASN A 50 -10.41 -2.98 -9.49
N SER A 51 -10.19 -4.25 -9.15
CA SER A 51 -9.74 -5.29 -10.06
C SER A 51 -10.88 -6.20 -10.49
N THR A 52 -10.80 -6.72 -11.71
CA THR A 52 -11.65 -7.81 -12.19
C THR A 52 -10.81 -9.09 -12.23
N GLY A 53 -11.22 -10.12 -11.49
CA GLY A 53 -10.56 -11.43 -11.51
C GLY A 53 -9.61 -11.73 -10.35
N VAL A 54 -9.54 -10.84 -9.35
CA VAL A 54 -8.74 -11.04 -8.13
C VAL A 54 -9.67 -11.01 -6.92
N LYS A 55 -9.52 -11.98 -6.01
CA LYS A 55 -10.26 -12.06 -4.75
C LYS A 55 -9.37 -11.61 -3.58
N GLN A 56 -10.03 -11.24 -2.48
CA GLN A 56 -9.32 -10.94 -1.24
C GLN A 56 -8.51 -12.16 -0.77
N GLY A 57 -7.28 -11.93 -0.33
CA GLY A 57 -6.33 -12.98 0.05
C GLY A 57 -5.53 -13.59 -1.11
N GLN A 58 -5.85 -13.26 -2.36
CA GLN A 58 -5.02 -13.63 -3.53
C GLN A 58 -3.90 -12.64 -3.81
N LEU A 59 -3.97 -11.44 -3.20
CA LEU A 59 -2.93 -10.43 -3.31
C LEU A 59 -2.04 -10.48 -2.09
N ASP A 60 -0.75 -10.73 -2.31
CA ASP A 60 0.30 -10.40 -1.35
C ASP A 60 1.09 -9.21 -1.90
N MET A 61 0.97 -8.07 -1.23
CA MET A 61 1.71 -6.88 -1.58
C MET A 61 2.45 -6.31 -0.38
N LYS A 62 3.73 -5.98 -0.58
CA LYS A 62 4.61 -5.37 0.41
C LYS A 62 5.33 -4.19 -0.22
N VAL A 63 5.35 -3.08 0.50
CA VAL A 63 6.12 -1.90 0.13
C VAL A 63 7.41 -1.91 0.94
N GLU A 64 8.54 -1.88 0.25
CA GLU A 64 9.83 -1.64 0.89
C GLU A 64 10.15 -0.16 0.82
N ALA A 65 10.55 0.40 1.96
CA ALA A 65 11.19 1.70 2.00
C ALA A 65 12.60 1.58 2.58
N SER A 66 13.53 2.32 2.00
CA SER A 66 14.93 2.39 2.42
C SER A 66 15.31 3.82 2.79
N LYS A 67 16.16 3.95 3.80
CA LYS A 67 16.69 5.24 4.26
C LYS A 67 17.95 5.58 3.49
N ILE A 68 17.98 6.75 2.85
CA ILE A 68 19.14 7.28 2.11
C ILE A 68 19.35 8.71 2.59
N LYS A 69 20.55 8.99 3.14
CA LYS A 69 20.92 10.35 3.63
C LYS A 69 19.84 10.98 4.53
N ASP A 70 19.40 10.22 5.52
CA ASP A 70 18.37 10.63 6.49
C ASP A 70 16.94 10.82 5.99
N ALA A 71 16.66 10.54 4.73
CA ALA A 71 15.30 10.51 4.18
C ALA A 71 14.87 9.08 3.81
N TRP A 72 13.59 8.76 4.04
CA TRP A 72 13.01 7.49 3.64
C TRP A 72 12.42 7.59 2.23
N TYR A 73 12.74 6.60 1.40
CA TYR A 73 12.25 6.49 0.04
C TYR A 73 11.63 5.11 -0.17
N MET A 74 10.53 5.04 -0.91
CA MET A 74 10.04 3.76 -1.42
C MET A 74 11.08 3.18 -2.39
N SER A 75 11.66 2.03 -2.05
CA SER A 75 12.70 1.38 -2.83
C SER A 75 12.15 0.22 -3.67
N ASN A 76 11.10 -0.45 -3.20
CA ASN A 76 10.52 -1.58 -3.92
C ASN A 76 9.02 -1.73 -3.65
N LEU A 77 8.32 -2.31 -4.62
CA LEU A 77 6.94 -2.79 -4.47
C LEU A 77 6.93 -4.25 -4.89
N ASP A 78 6.83 -5.13 -3.91
CA ASP A 78 6.66 -6.57 -4.11
C ASP A 78 5.16 -6.86 -4.23
N PHE A 79 4.77 -7.51 -5.32
CA PHE A 79 3.38 -7.80 -5.65
C PHE A 79 3.28 -9.19 -6.26
N ASN A 80 2.52 -10.06 -5.60
CA ASN A 80 2.26 -11.42 -6.04
C ASN A 80 0.76 -11.69 -6.07
N ILE A 81 0.32 -12.44 -7.08
CA ILE A 81 -1.05 -12.94 -7.22
C ILE A 81 -1.00 -14.47 -7.15
N GLY A 82 -1.76 -15.04 -6.20
CA GLY A 82 -1.90 -16.50 -5.97
C GLY A 82 -3.29 -17.04 -6.23
#